data_AF-A0A7S2DS22-F1
#
_entry.id   AF-A0A7S2DS22-F1
#
_cell.length_a   1.000
_cell.length_b   1.000
_cell.length_c   1.000
_cell.angle_alpha   90.00
_cell.angle_beta   90.00
_cell.angle_gamma   90.00
#
_symmetry.space_group_name_H-M   'P 1'
#
loop_
_entity.id
_entity.type
_entity.pdbx_description
1 polymer ?
#
loop_
_entity_poly.entity_id
_entity_poly.type
_entity_poly.pdbx_seq_one_letter_code
_entity_poly.pdbx_strand_id
1 'polypeptide(L)'
;GAGGTAPPRRAAMYGKRVAIIERGAEWDDAGVRQGAGYGGTCVNVGCVPKKLMFTAAAYLEGAEEAAGYGVEHAAPPSLNWPELVQRRNAYVERLNGIYERN
;
A
#
# COMPACT_ATOMS: atom_id res chain seq x y z
N GLY A 1 12.69 3.85 -4.90
CA GLY A 1 11.48 4.17 -4.09
C GLY A 1 10.89 5.53 -4.44
N ALA A 2 9.83 5.99 -3.75
CA ALA A 2 9.13 7.25 -4.05
C ALA A 2 10.06 8.45 -4.34
N GLY A 3 11.01 8.75 -3.45
CA GLY A 3 12.01 9.80 -3.63
C GLY A 3 13.00 9.56 -4.77
N GLY A 4 13.26 8.30 -5.12
CA GLY A 4 14.11 7.91 -6.25
C GLY A 4 13.38 7.90 -7.60
N THR A 5 12.05 7.80 -7.62
CA THR A 5 11.25 7.74 -8.86
C THR A 5 10.75 9.10 -9.33
N ALA A 6 10.48 10.04 -8.41
CA ALA A 6 9.90 11.33 -8.78
C ALA A 6 10.88 12.25 -9.57
N PRO A 7 12.16 12.43 -9.17
CA PRO A 7 13.08 13.27 -9.92
C PRO A 7 13.42 12.75 -11.33
N PRO A 8 13.71 11.45 -11.54
CA PRO A 8 13.91 10.88 -12.88
C PRO A 8 12.73 11.06 -13.81
N ARG A 9 11.50 10.83 -13.34
CA ARG A 9 10.27 11.08 -14.13
C ARG A 9 10.19 12.54 -14.58
N ARG A 10 10.47 13.48 -13.67
CA ARG A 10 10.50 14.91 -14.00
C ARG A 10 11.60 15.23 -15.01
N ALA A 11 12.79 14.66 -14.88
CA ALA A 11 13.87 14.86 -15.84
C ALA A 11 13.54 14.27 -17.22
N ALA A 12 12.85 13.13 -17.29
CA ALA A 12 12.37 12.53 -18.53
C ALA A 12 11.34 13.42 -19.25
N MET A 13 10.46 14.12 -18.52
CA MET A 13 9.55 15.12 -19.10
C MET A 13 10.29 16.28 -19.78
N TYR A 14 11.54 16.55 -19.41
CA TYR A 14 12.42 17.53 -20.07
C TYR A 14 13.31 16.89 -21.16
N GLY A 15 12.98 15.69 -21.63
CA GLY A 15 13.70 14.97 -22.68
C GLY A 15 15.06 14.42 -22.24
N LYS A 16 15.34 14.33 -20.93
CA LYS A 16 16.59 13.73 -20.43
C LYS A 16 16.44 12.22 -20.36
N ARG A 17 17.49 11.50 -20.74
CA ARG A 17 17.59 10.05 -20.51
C ARG A 17 18.06 9.83 -19.08
N VAL A 18 17.32 9.01 -18.33
CA VAL A 18 17.61 8.71 -16.93
C VAL A 18 17.46 7.22 -16.70
N ALA A 19 18.28 6.66 -15.82
CA ALA A 19 18.16 5.29 -15.35
C ALA A 19 17.71 5.29 -13.88
N ILE A 20 16.82 4.37 -13.52
CA ILE A 20 16.43 4.10 -12.15
C ILE A 20 16.95 2.71 -11.80
N ILE A 21 17.65 2.60 -10.67
CA ILE A 21 18.14 1.33 -10.13
C ILE A 21 17.46 1.12 -8.78
N GLU A 22 16.75 0.01 -8.62
CA GLU A 22 16.08 -0.35 -7.37
C GLU A 22 16.42 -1.79 -7.01
N ARG A 23 16.65 -2.06 -5.72
CA ARG A 23 16.71 -3.43 -5.23
C ARG A 23 15.32 -4.05 -5.29
N GLY A 24 15.21 -5.22 -5.93
CA GLY A 24 13.99 -6.03 -5.95
C GLY A 24 13.47 -6.38 -4.55
N ALA A 25 12.32 -7.05 -4.50
CA ALA A 25 11.78 -7.61 -3.27
C ALA A 25 12.03 -9.11 -3.26
N GLU A 26 12.88 -9.56 -2.35
CA GLU A 26 13.18 -10.98 -2.12
C GLU A 26 12.84 -11.34 -0.67
N TRP A 27 12.70 -12.63 -0.39
CA TRP A 27 12.55 -13.15 0.97
C TRP A 27 13.68 -14.15 1.21
N ASP A 28 14.40 -14.00 2.32
CA ASP A 28 15.43 -14.96 2.69
C ASP A 28 14.83 -16.24 3.31
N ASP A 29 15.70 -17.22 3.61
CA ASP A 29 15.31 -18.52 4.18
C ASP A 29 14.59 -18.39 5.52
N ALA A 30 14.78 -17.27 6.24
CA ALA A 30 14.09 -16.97 7.50
C ALA A 30 12.73 -16.29 7.28
N GLY A 31 12.33 -16.06 6.03
CA GLY A 31 11.11 -15.33 5.70
C GLY A 31 11.20 -13.86 6.07
N VAL A 32 12.40 -13.25 6.04
CA VAL A 32 12.57 -11.80 6.18
C VAL A 32 12.65 -11.17 4.80
N ARG A 33 11.86 -10.10 4.59
CA ARG A 33 11.84 -9.38 3.32
C ARG A 33 13.12 -8.57 3.15
N GLN A 34 13.80 -8.81 2.04
CA GLN A 34 14.97 -8.08 1.59
C GLN A 34 14.60 -7.13 0.45
N GLY A 35 14.89 -5.85 0.64
CA GLY A 35 14.55 -4.81 -0.34
C GLY A 35 13.06 -4.50 -0.42
N ALA A 36 12.77 -3.28 -0.90
CA ALA A 36 11.39 -2.80 -0.98
C ALA A 36 10.73 -3.13 -2.33
N GLY A 37 11.49 -3.30 -3.41
CA GLY A 37 10.98 -3.41 -4.77
C GLY A 37 10.47 -2.09 -5.35
N TYR A 38 9.86 -2.15 -6.54
CA TYR A 38 9.39 -0.98 -7.27
C TYR A 38 8.43 -0.11 -6.45
N GLY A 39 8.63 1.22 -6.50
CA GLY A 39 7.91 2.18 -5.66
C GLY A 39 8.49 2.36 -4.25
N GLY A 40 9.36 1.45 -3.79
CA GLY A 40 10.06 1.51 -2.51
C GLY A 40 9.17 1.27 -1.29
N THR A 41 9.71 1.55 -0.10
CA THR A 41 9.10 1.17 1.19
C THR A 41 7.68 1.68 1.37
N CYS A 42 7.43 2.96 1.07
CA CYS A 42 6.12 3.57 1.30
C CYS A 42 4.98 2.89 0.50
N VAL A 43 5.29 2.39 -0.71
CA VAL A 43 4.33 1.68 -1.57
C VAL A 43 4.12 0.24 -1.09
N ASN A 44 5.19 -0.43 -0.68
CA ASN A 44 5.19 -1.88 -0.50
C ASN A 44 4.91 -2.34 0.94
N VAL A 45 5.51 -1.66 1.92
CA VAL A 45 5.53 -2.08 3.34
C VAL A 45 5.48 -0.86 4.28
N GLY A 46 4.87 0.23 3.82
CA GLY A 46 4.87 1.49 4.54
C GLY A 46 3.52 2.19 4.41
N CYS A 47 3.57 3.48 4.06
CA CYS A 47 2.42 4.38 4.13
C CYS A 47 1.17 3.86 3.41
N VAL A 48 1.31 3.28 2.21
CA VAL A 48 0.18 2.81 1.40
C VAL A 48 -0.54 1.64 2.07
N PRO A 49 0.08 0.46 2.29
CA PRO A 49 -0.60 -0.64 2.96
C PRO A 49 -1.04 -0.24 4.37
N LYS A 50 -0.25 0.55 5.11
CA LYS A 50 -0.63 1.09 6.42
C LYS A 50 -1.94 1.86 6.34
N LYS A 51 -2.10 2.79 5.38
CA LYS A 51 -3.29 3.64 5.32
C LYS A 51 -4.54 2.83 4.98
N LEU A 52 -4.43 1.80 4.14
CA LEU A 52 -5.55 0.88 3.87
C LEU A 52 -6.01 0.16 5.15
N MET A 53 -5.06 -0.39 5.92
CA MET A 53 -5.37 -1.06 7.19
C MET A 53 -5.95 -0.10 8.21
N PHE A 54 -5.37 1.10 8.34
CA PHE A 54 -5.85 2.15 9.25
C PHE A 54 -7.27 2.59 8.90
N THR A 55 -7.58 2.76 7.61
CA THR A 55 -8.92 3.13 7.17
C THR A 55 -9.94 2.03 7.47
N ALA A 56 -9.59 0.75 7.33
CA ALA A 56 -10.48 -0.35 7.73
C ALA A 56 -10.76 -0.33 9.25
N ALA A 57 -9.75 -0.07 10.08
CA ALA A 57 -9.93 0.07 11.53
C ALA A 57 -10.84 1.25 11.87
N ALA A 58 -10.62 2.42 11.27
CA ALA A 58 -11.45 3.61 11.49
C ALA A 58 -12.93 3.39 11.10
N TYR A 59 -13.22 2.55 10.09
CA TYR A 59 -14.59 2.19 9.75
C TYR A 59 -15.26 1.30 10.80
N LEU A 60 -14.51 0.42 11.46
CA LEU A 60 -15.05 -0.40 12.55
C LEU A 60 -15.37 0.48 13.76
N GLU A 61 -14.44 1.35 14.16
CA GLU A 61 -14.64 2.31 15.26
C GLU A 61 -15.85 3.21 14.98
N GLY A 62 -15.92 3.80 13.78
CA GLY A 62 -17.05 4.65 13.40
C GLY A 62 -18.40 3.92 13.35
N ALA A 63 -18.41 2.63 13.01
CA ALA A 63 -19.62 1.81 13.04
C ALA A 63 -20.08 1.54 14.49
N GLU A 64 -19.16 1.34 15.42
CA GLU A 64 -19.49 1.20 16.85
C GLU A 64 -20.04 2.51 17.42
N GLU A 65 -19.42 3.64 17.11
CA GLU A 65 -19.84 4.96 17.59
C GLU A 65 -21.20 5.42 17.03
N ALA A 66 -21.59 4.94 15.84
CA ALA A 66 -22.84 5.31 15.18
C ALA A 66 -24.09 4.97 16.02
N ALA A 67 -24.00 3.96 16.89
CA ALA A 67 -25.08 3.61 17.82
C ALA A 67 -25.46 4.78 18.73
N GLY A 68 -24.50 5.65 19.11
CA GLY A 68 -24.76 6.85 19.91
C GLY A 68 -25.64 7.90 19.21
N TYR A 69 -25.80 7.79 17.90
CA TYR A 69 -26.65 8.65 17.07
C TYR A 69 -27.95 7.96 16.64
N GLY A 70 -28.30 6.81 17.24
CA GLY A 70 -29.51 6.06 16.91
C GLY A 70 -29.39 5.22 15.64
N VAL A 71 -28.17 5.00 15.12
CA VAL A 71 -27.96 4.05 14.03
C VAL A 71 -28.00 2.64 14.58
N GLU A 72 -28.95 1.85 14.12
CA GLU A 72 -29.12 0.46 14.53
C GLU A 72 -28.44 -0.51 13.56
N HIS A 73 -27.78 -1.53 14.12
CA HIS A 73 -27.15 -2.61 13.36
C HIS A 73 -27.75 -3.95 13.78
N ALA A 74 -28.01 -4.84 12.82
CA ALA A 74 -28.53 -6.17 13.10
C ALA A 74 -27.50 -7.07 13.84
N ALA A 75 -26.22 -6.74 13.74
CA ALA A 75 -25.12 -7.42 14.42
C ALA A 75 -23.93 -6.44 14.63
N PRO A 76 -23.01 -6.72 15.58
CA PRO A 76 -21.80 -5.93 15.73
C PRO A 76 -20.95 -5.90 14.44
N PRO A 77 -20.25 -4.79 14.15
CA PRO A 77 -19.35 -4.72 13.01
C PRO A 77 -18.28 -5.81 13.12
N SER A 78 -17.99 -6.47 11.99
CA SER A 78 -16.99 -7.54 11.93
C SER A 78 -16.06 -7.35 10.74
N LEU A 79 -14.81 -7.79 10.90
CA LEU A 79 -13.77 -7.65 9.87
C LEU A 79 -13.39 -9.00 9.29
N ASN A 80 -13.62 -9.18 7.99
CA ASN A 80 -13.00 -10.27 7.24
C ASN A 80 -11.53 -9.93 6.96
N TRP A 81 -10.66 -10.36 7.88
CA TRP A 81 -9.22 -10.08 7.81
C TRP A 81 -8.54 -10.66 6.56
N PRO A 82 -8.77 -11.93 6.16
CA PRO A 82 -8.22 -12.48 4.92
C PRO A 82 -8.57 -11.65 3.68
N GLU A 83 -9.83 -11.24 3.55
CA GLU A 83 -10.30 -10.41 2.43
C GLU A 83 -9.61 -9.03 2.43
N LEU A 84 -9.50 -8.37 3.59
CA LEU A 84 -8.78 -7.09 3.71
C LEU A 84 -7.32 -7.23 3.26
N VAL A 85 -6.63 -8.28 3.74
CA VAL A 85 -5.23 -8.56 3.37
C VAL A 85 -5.10 -8.82 1.87
N GLN A 86 -6.00 -9.62 1.28
CA GLN A 86 -6.01 -9.90 -0.14
C GLN A 86 -6.19 -8.62 -0.98
N ARG A 87 -7.18 -7.78 -0.63
CA ARG A 87 -7.42 -6.50 -1.31
C ARG A 87 -6.26 -5.54 -1.20
N ARG A 88 -5.65 -5.45 0.00
CA ARG A 88 -4.45 -4.64 0.23
C ARG A 88 -3.30 -5.12 -0.67
N ASN A 89 -3.05 -6.43 -0.74
CA ASN A 89 -1.97 -6.99 -1.54
C ASN A 89 -2.19 -6.71 -3.04
N ALA A 90 -3.41 -6.94 -3.54
CA ALA A 90 -3.77 -6.65 -4.94
C ALA A 90 -3.60 -5.15 -5.28
N TYR A 91 -3.91 -4.25 -4.34
CA TYR A 91 -3.69 -2.82 -4.52
C TYR A 91 -2.20 -2.46 -4.63
N VAL A 92 -1.35 -3.05 -3.78
CA VAL A 92 0.11 -2.86 -3.83
C VAL A 92 0.69 -3.40 -5.14
N GLU A 93 0.27 -4.59 -5.56
CA GLU A 93 0.72 -5.22 -6.82
C GLU A 93 0.38 -4.36 -8.04
N ARG A 94 -0.84 -3.81 -8.09
CA ARG A 94 -1.25 -2.85 -9.13
C ARG A 94 -0.33 -1.63 -9.17
N LEU A 95 0.07 -1.10 -8.00
CA LEU A 95 1.01 0.02 -7.93
C LEU A 95 2.41 -0.39 -8.38
N ASN A 96 2.88 -1.60 -8.05
CA ASN A 96 4.18 -2.08 -8.52
C ASN A 96 4.25 -2.09 -10.05
N GLY A 97 3.20 -2.59 -10.73
CA GLY A 97 3.14 -2.56 -12.19
C GLY A 97 3.17 -1.14 -12.78
N ILE A 98 2.59 -0.14 -12.09
CA ILE A 98 2.72 1.27 -12.50
C ILE A 98 4.15 1.76 -12.30
N TYR A 99 4.84 1.35 -11.23
CA TYR A 99 6.22 1.74 -10.97
C TYR A 99 7.24 1.09 -11.90
N GLU A 100 6.97 -0.14 -12.35
CA GLU A 100 7.81 -0.88 -13.27
C GLU A 100 7.79 -0.29 -14.70
N ARG A 101 6.64 0.16 -15.19
CA ARG A 101 6.47 0.69 -16.55
C ARG A 101 6.91 2.16 -16.75
N ASN A 102 7.71 2.73 -15.84
CA ASN A 102 8.18 4.13 -15.98
C ASN A 102 9.44 4.27 -16.80
#